data_AF-A0A7X8SGI5-F1
#
_entry.id   AF-A0A7X8SGI5-F1
#
_cell.length_a   1.000
_cell.length_b   1.000
_cell.length_c   1.000
_cell.angle_alpha   90.00
_cell.angle_beta   90.00
_cell.angle_gamma   90.00
#
_symmetry.space_group_name_H-M   'P 1'
#
loop_
_entity.id
_entity.type
_entity.pdbx_description
1 polymer ?
#
loop_
_entity_poly.entity_id
_entity_poly.type
_entity_poly.pdbx_seq_one_letter_code
_entity_poly.pdbx_strand_id
1 'polypeptide(L)'
;MRSLSNIFTLFLILLSFVAEAQWMRTSVDRTTYLKGSTYIDSPALLRLEKGRDILTLPLDSAETYIRTWDYISGKRGYVYKNDITLIDTLAKATLEDTTNKRSENRDGASVRIENETGESIIVEIDLIPYPLKAYEAVRLSLKKGEHGFWAYRDGALPFWGNIVLHDSSENILKIEETEGVIIADIEPIFHQRDTVVVEQHHNEVIQVAKLLKVDSTKIVDNKHPQDLEKATTLLGIRGYVKLNGLYDFNGLTGVGGFAPYNIPVGDASTKQPGFHLDARQSRIGMSSRIKTKEGFIRFYVEGDFAGGGTGINYMRLRHAYVSYGYLTVGQTWSTFNDLATTPLTVDNEGPSTGSSTRQGLIRYEKKIGNTENEFGVSIETPTRTFTDSIAIDRRQKYPDFAGRYKFVLRHSSLQIASILRFISSYNMNEDIVTKPGFGMMVSGKVNLNLYNKNNHIYWQALGGKGITRYVSAFSNYQLDAVPNPNGELYIPLSMGGYIALEHYFTKKFMMNIVSGFSWIDNADFQPGETFEKSYYNSLNGFWFPFDRMRVGGSYVQGQRFNKDGQKGHAQRFQFYVRYDI
;
A
#
# COMPACT_ATOMS: atom_id res chain seq x y z
N MET A 1 43.95 -29.61 -40.17
CA MET A 1 44.30 -30.10 -38.81
C MET A 1 43.32 -29.46 -37.84
N ARG A 2 42.40 -30.24 -37.25
CA ARG A 2 42.28 -30.55 -35.79
C ARG A 2 42.08 -29.32 -34.88
N SER A 3 41.11 -29.28 -33.95
CA SER A 3 39.88 -30.07 -33.69
C SER A 3 39.02 -29.33 -32.63
N LEU A 4 37.76 -29.75 -32.43
CA LEU A 4 36.96 -29.33 -31.25
C LEU A 4 37.45 -29.99 -29.95
N SER A 5 37.33 -29.26 -28.83
CA SER A 5 37.34 -29.65 -27.40
C SER A 5 37.43 -28.34 -26.55
N ASN A 6 37.18 -28.21 -25.24
CA ASN A 6 36.50 -28.92 -24.13
C ASN A 6 36.45 -27.89 -22.95
N ILE A 7 35.62 -27.92 -21.90
CA ILE A 7 34.46 -28.74 -21.45
C ILE A 7 33.68 -27.89 -20.41
N PHE A 8 32.45 -28.29 -20.00
CA PHE A 8 31.71 -27.67 -18.88
C PHE A 8 32.47 -27.77 -17.54
N THR A 9 32.45 -26.72 -16.72
CA THR A 9 33.04 -26.74 -15.36
C THR A 9 32.19 -27.58 -14.41
N LEU A 10 32.69 -28.75 -14.04
CA LEU A 10 32.07 -29.65 -13.06
C LEU A 10 32.21 -29.07 -11.64
N PHE A 11 31.11 -28.78 -10.96
CA PHE A 11 31.14 -28.38 -9.54
C PHE A 11 31.19 -29.63 -8.66
N LEU A 12 32.25 -29.77 -7.87
CA LEU A 12 32.49 -30.93 -7.02
C LEU A 12 31.69 -30.78 -5.71
N ILE A 13 30.64 -31.60 -5.52
CA ILE A 13 29.96 -31.72 -4.22
C ILE A 13 30.60 -32.90 -3.47
N LEU A 14 31.19 -32.64 -2.29
CA LEU A 14 31.61 -33.71 -1.39
C LEU A 14 30.37 -34.38 -0.79
N LEU A 15 30.12 -35.65 -1.15
CA LEU A 15 29.19 -36.49 -0.39
C LEU A 15 29.81 -36.89 0.94
N SER A 16 29.39 -36.24 2.02
CA SER A 16 29.51 -36.80 3.36
C SER A 16 28.44 -37.89 3.54
N PHE A 17 28.85 -39.16 3.58
CA PHE A 17 27.97 -40.28 3.89
C PHE A 17 27.41 -40.16 5.31
N VAL A 18 26.14 -39.78 5.41
CA VAL A 18 25.27 -40.04 6.57
C VAL A 18 24.11 -40.87 6.05
N ALA A 19 23.85 -42.02 6.67
CA ALA A 19 22.78 -42.94 6.28
C ALA A 19 21.40 -42.39 6.69
N GLU A 20 20.93 -41.38 5.97
CA GLU A 20 19.53 -40.95 5.99
C GLU A 20 18.74 -41.64 4.86
N ALA A 21 17.40 -41.67 4.98
CA ALA A 21 16.52 -42.47 4.12
C ALA A 21 16.45 -41.96 2.65
N GLN A 22 17.50 -42.24 1.87
CA GLN A 22 17.59 -41.94 0.45
C GLN A 22 16.94 -43.05 -0.38
N TRP A 23 16.08 -42.68 -1.33
CA TRP A 23 15.55 -43.61 -2.31
C TRP A 23 16.57 -43.90 -3.41
N MET A 24 16.57 -45.13 -3.90
CA MET A 24 17.50 -45.61 -4.92
C MET A 24 16.74 -46.32 -6.02
N ARG A 25 17.21 -46.17 -7.26
CA ARG A 25 16.74 -46.92 -8.42
C ARG A 25 17.41 -48.29 -8.42
N THR A 26 16.62 -49.34 -8.39
CA THR A 26 17.08 -50.73 -8.40
C THR A 26 16.42 -51.51 -9.53
N SER A 27 17.11 -52.53 -10.04
CA SER A 27 16.54 -53.48 -11.00
C SER A 27 16.32 -54.84 -10.33
N VAL A 28 15.29 -55.54 -10.79
CA VAL A 28 14.93 -56.89 -10.32
C VAL A 28 15.77 -57.95 -11.05
N ASP A 29 16.56 -58.73 -10.33
CA ASP A 29 17.55 -59.67 -10.90
C ASP A 29 16.94 -60.98 -11.43
N ARG A 30 15.76 -61.34 -10.92
CA ARG A 30 14.97 -62.53 -11.27
C ARG A 30 13.49 -62.28 -11.01
N THR A 31 12.60 -62.97 -11.73
CA THR A 31 11.15 -62.86 -11.51
C THR A 31 10.80 -63.11 -10.03
N THR A 32 10.27 -62.07 -9.37
CA THR A 32 9.96 -62.04 -7.93
C THR A 32 8.61 -61.36 -7.70
N TYR A 33 8.26 -61.06 -6.45
CA TYR A 33 6.98 -60.47 -6.08
C TYR A 33 7.16 -59.28 -5.14
N LEU A 34 6.53 -58.16 -5.48
CA LEU A 34 6.27 -57.08 -4.54
C LEU A 34 5.19 -57.56 -3.56
N LYS A 35 5.53 -57.68 -2.28
CA LYS A 35 4.60 -58.11 -1.21
C LYS A 35 4.13 -56.93 -0.37
N GLY A 36 2.96 -57.05 0.25
CA GLY A 36 2.53 -56.12 1.31
C GLY A 36 3.25 -56.44 2.62
N SER A 37 3.52 -55.46 3.49
CA SER A 37 4.23 -55.66 4.78
C SER A 37 5.61 -56.35 4.67
N THR A 38 6.30 -56.55 5.80
CA THR A 38 7.69 -57.05 5.88
C THR A 38 7.83 -58.57 5.99
N TYR A 39 6.73 -59.34 6.02
CA TYR A 39 6.78 -60.78 6.35
C TYR A 39 6.76 -61.69 5.12
N ILE A 40 7.37 -62.88 5.25
CA ILE A 40 7.56 -63.84 4.16
C ILE A 40 6.25 -64.39 3.58
N ASP A 41 5.21 -64.53 4.40
CA ASP A 41 3.89 -65.07 4.01
C ASP A 41 2.92 -64.01 3.48
N SER A 42 3.38 -62.77 3.34
CA SER A 42 2.51 -61.67 2.96
C SER A 42 2.01 -61.76 1.51
N PRO A 43 0.79 -61.28 1.21
CA PRO A 43 0.20 -61.38 -0.12
C PRO A 43 1.03 -60.64 -1.17
N ALA A 44 1.18 -61.27 -2.33
CA ALA A 44 1.79 -60.65 -3.50
C ALA A 44 0.86 -59.57 -4.07
N LEU A 45 1.34 -58.32 -4.10
CA LEU A 45 0.65 -57.17 -4.66
C LEU A 45 0.90 -57.04 -6.17
N LEU A 46 2.08 -57.46 -6.63
CA LEU A 46 2.51 -57.41 -8.02
C LEU A 46 3.60 -58.46 -8.28
N ARG A 47 3.55 -59.13 -9.42
CA ARG A 47 4.68 -59.93 -9.94
C ARG A 47 5.62 -59.00 -10.69
N LEU A 48 6.90 -59.00 -10.30
CA LEU A 48 7.95 -58.21 -10.93
C LEU A 48 8.81 -59.13 -11.80
N GLU A 49 8.95 -58.80 -13.08
CA GLU A 49 9.82 -59.57 -13.98
C GLU A 49 11.29 -59.16 -13.86
N LYS A 50 12.19 -60.03 -14.32
CA LYS A 50 13.62 -59.71 -14.42
C LYS A 50 13.85 -58.47 -15.28
N GLY A 51 14.69 -57.55 -14.81
CA GLY A 51 15.00 -56.27 -15.46
C GLY A 51 13.94 -55.18 -15.23
N ARG A 52 12.98 -55.40 -14.33
CA ARG A 52 12.01 -54.37 -13.93
C ARG A 52 12.68 -53.36 -13.00
N ASP A 53 12.64 -52.10 -13.40
CA ASP A 53 13.07 -50.98 -12.58
C ASP A 53 12.03 -50.61 -11.51
N ILE A 54 12.52 -50.39 -10.29
CA ILE A 54 11.76 -50.07 -9.09
C ILE A 54 12.56 -49.08 -8.22
N LEU A 55 11.90 -48.46 -7.26
CA LEU A 55 12.54 -47.59 -6.27
C LEU A 55 12.56 -48.26 -4.90
N THR A 56 13.67 -48.15 -4.19
CA THR A 56 13.86 -48.79 -2.88
C THR A 56 14.49 -47.86 -1.86
N LEU A 57 14.08 -47.98 -0.60
CA LEU A 57 14.79 -47.41 0.55
C LEU A 57 16.10 -48.19 0.83
N PRO A 58 17.01 -47.67 1.69
CA PRO A 58 18.42 -48.05 1.66
C PRO A 58 18.75 -49.56 1.71
N LEU A 59 19.56 -50.01 0.76
CA LEU A 59 20.03 -51.41 0.63
C LEU A 59 21.16 -51.76 1.62
N ASP A 60 21.72 -50.79 2.33
CA ASP A 60 22.63 -51.04 3.44
C ASP A 60 21.90 -51.49 4.72
N SER A 61 20.57 -51.34 4.78
CA SER A 61 19.71 -51.85 5.84
C SER A 61 19.98 -53.32 6.17
N ALA A 62 19.99 -53.65 7.45
CA ALA A 62 20.07 -55.03 7.95
C ALA A 62 18.78 -55.83 7.70
N GLU A 63 17.72 -55.20 7.18
CA GLU A 63 16.45 -55.87 6.88
C GLU A 63 16.55 -56.81 5.66
N THR A 64 15.97 -58.00 5.82
CA THR A 64 15.83 -59.02 4.76
C THR A 64 14.90 -58.59 3.62
N TYR A 65 13.94 -57.72 3.92
CA TYR A 65 12.93 -57.21 3.00
C TYR A 65 13.04 -55.69 2.91
N ILE A 66 13.27 -55.18 1.71
CA ILE A 66 13.51 -53.76 1.46
C ILE A 66 12.21 -53.09 1.00
N ARG A 67 11.86 -51.96 1.62
CA ARG A 67 10.69 -51.18 1.23
C ARG A 67 10.87 -50.68 -0.21
N THR A 68 9.91 -51.04 -1.06
CA THR A 68 9.97 -50.92 -2.51
C THR A 68 8.74 -50.19 -3.05
N TRP A 69 8.89 -49.44 -4.13
CA TRP A 69 7.84 -48.79 -4.88
C TRP A 69 8.03 -49.03 -6.39
N ASP A 70 7.05 -49.68 -7.02
CA ASP A 70 6.96 -49.76 -8.48
C ASP A 70 6.26 -48.50 -8.99
N TYR A 71 7.06 -47.48 -9.33
CA TYR A 71 6.59 -46.16 -9.81
C TYR A 71 5.82 -46.23 -11.14
N ILE A 72 5.86 -47.37 -11.84
CA ILE A 72 5.10 -47.60 -13.08
C ILE A 72 3.65 -48.03 -12.79
N SER A 73 3.37 -48.67 -11.65
CA SER A 73 2.01 -49.10 -11.24
C SER A 73 1.50 -48.46 -9.95
N GLY A 74 2.23 -47.48 -9.42
CA GLY A 74 1.96 -46.82 -8.15
C GLY A 74 2.12 -47.70 -6.90
N LYS A 75 2.32 -49.02 -7.03
CA LYS A 75 2.26 -49.97 -5.90
C LYS A 75 3.48 -49.89 -4.99
N ARG A 76 3.25 -49.60 -3.71
CA ARG A 76 4.24 -49.61 -2.63
C ARG A 76 4.14 -50.94 -1.84
N GLY A 77 5.28 -51.51 -1.46
CA GLY A 77 5.37 -52.80 -0.79
C GLY A 77 6.81 -53.11 -0.36
N TYR A 78 7.17 -54.40 -0.36
CA TYR A 78 8.51 -54.88 -0.01
C TYR A 78 8.97 -55.97 -0.99
N VAL A 79 10.27 -56.02 -1.27
CA VAL A 79 10.94 -57.05 -2.09
C VAL A 79 12.11 -57.64 -1.29
N TYR A 80 12.44 -58.90 -1.56
CA TYR A 80 13.56 -59.57 -0.89
C TYR A 80 14.90 -58.92 -1.32
N LYS A 81 15.76 -58.59 -0.36
CA LYS A 81 16.99 -57.82 -0.59
C LYS A 81 17.92 -58.41 -1.67
N ASN A 82 18.00 -59.74 -1.76
CA ASN A 82 18.89 -60.43 -2.72
C ASN A 82 18.23 -60.70 -4.09
N ASP A 83 17.04 -60.16 -4.34
CA ASP A 83 16.36 -60.22 -5.66
C ASP A 83 16.55 -58.92 -6.46
N ILE A 84 17.28 -57.94 -5.91
CA ILE A 84 17.38 -56.58 -6.43
C ILE A 84 18.82 -56.07 -6.40
N THR A 85 19.23 -55.40 -7.47
CA THR A 85 20.56 -54.79 -7.63
C THR A 85 20.44 -53.27 -7.80
N LEU A 86 21.36 -52.52 -7.19
CA LEU A 86 21.45 -51.07 -7.31
C LEU A 86 21.80 -50.64 -8.74
N ILE A 87 21.00 -49.75 -9.33
CA ILE A 87 21.33 -49.03 -10.57
C ILE A 87 21.97 -47.69 -10.20
N ASP A 88 21.25 -46.87 -9.44
CA ASP A 88 21.67 -45.50 -9.10
C ASP A 88 20.94 -44.98 -7.83
N THR A 89 21.43 -43.90 -7.26
CA THR A 89 20.83 -43.20 -6.10
C THR A 89 20.04 -41.99 -6.56
N LEU A 90 18.79 -41.82 -6.12
CA LEU A 90 18.03 -40.61 -6.43
C LEU A 90 18.52 -39.46 -5.55
N ALA A 91 18.93 -38.35 -6.16
CA ALA A 91 19.29 -37.14 -5.43
C ALA A 91 18.09 -36.61 -4.63
N LYS A 92 18.32 -36.24 -3.37
CA LYS A 92 17.35 -35.49 -2.54
C LYS A 92 17.53 -34.00 -2.81
N ALA A 93 16.47 -33.32 -3.24
CA ALA A 93 16.52 -31.87 -3.44
C ALA A 93 16.24 -31.09 -2.15
N THR A 94 16.80 -29.89 -2.05
CA THR A 94 16.33 -28.85 -1.12
C THR A 94 16.00 -27.62 -1.94
N LEU A 95 14.71 -27.31 -2.04
CA LEU A 95 14.18 -26.15 -2.75
C LEU A 95 14.07 -24.99 -1.75
N GLU A 96 15.04 -24.08 -1.77
CA GLU A 96 15.09 -22.90 -0.91
C GLU A 96 15.06 -21.61 -1.74
N ASP A 97 14.20 -20.67 -1.33
CA ASP A 97 14.16 -19.33 -1.90
C ASP A 97 15.40 -18.52 -1.48
N THR A 98 16.02 -17.79 -2.41
CA THR A 98 17.19 -16.95 -2.15
C THR A 98 16.83 -15.54 -1.62
N THR A 99 15.55 -15.19 -1.45
CA THR A 99 15.18 -13.83 -1.03
C THR A 99 15.48 -13.51 0.44
N ASN A 100 16.09 -12.33 0.65
CA ASN A 100 16.30 -11.77 1.97
C ASN A 100 14.96 -11.50 2.69
N LYS A 101 14.88 -11.96 3.95
CA LYS A 101 13.76 -11.77 4.91
C LYS A 101 12.98 -10.48 4.71
N ARG A 102 11.73 -10.59 4.25
CA ARG A 102 10.75 -9.49 4.31
C ARG A 102 10.49 -9.12 5.78
N SER A 103 10.33 -7.83 6.09
CA SER A 103 10.14 -7.36 7.48
C SER A 103 8.71 -7.45 8.00
N GLU A 104 7.79 -8.02 7.22
CA GLU A 104 6.43 -8.33 7.66
C GLU A 104 6.41 -9.74 8.26
N ASN A 105 5.75 -9.89 9.40
CA ASN A 105 5.64 -11.16 10.12
C ASN A 105 4.18 -11.60 10.03
N ARG A 106 3.89 -12.54 9.12
CA ARG A 106 2.53 -13.07 8.85
C ARG A 106 2.36 -14.49 9.38
N ASP A 107 3.41 -15.04 9.99
CA ASP A 107 3.50 -16.38 10.58
C ASP A 107 3.23 -17.52 9.57
N GLY A 108 3.58 -17.29 8.30
CA GLY A 108 3.34 -18.23 7.22
C GLY A 108 3.78 -17.73 5.83
N ALA A 109 3.78 -18.65 4.88
CA ALA A 109 4.16 -18.47 3.48
C ALA A 109 3.01 -18.89 2.56
N SER A 110 2.89 -18.27 1.39
CA SER A 110 1.94 -18.72 0.36
C SER A 110 2.68 -19.34 -0.82
N VAL A 111 2.32 -20.57 -1.16
CA VAL A 111 2.90 -21.30 -2.29
C VAL A 111 1.81 -21.55 -3.32
N ARG A 112 2.03 -21.18 -4.57
CA ARG A 112 1.22 -21.60 -5.72
C ARG A 112 1.94 -22.75 -6.41
N ILE A 113 1.36 -23.94 -6.36
CA ILE A 113 1.90 -25.12 -7.05
C ILE A 113 1.29 -25.14 -8.45
N GLU A 114 2.12 -25.27 -9.49
CA GLU A 114 1.71 -25.25 -10.89
C GLU A 114 2.22 -26.54 -11.58
N ASN A 115 1.30 -27.34 -12.12
CA ASN A 115 1.66 -28.47 -12.96
C ASN A 115 1.86 -27.99 -14.39
N GLU A 116 3.10 -27.89 -14.86
CA GLU A 116 3.41 -27.48 -16.25
C GLU A 116 3.47 -28.69 -17.21
N THR A 117 3.27 -29.92 -16.71
CA THR A 117 3.22 -31.13 -17.52
C THR A 117 1.88 -31.26 -18.28
N GLY A 118 1.92 -31.97 -19.41
CA GLY A 118 0.73 -32.33 -20.18
C GLY A 118 -0.10 -33.48 -19.57
N GLU A 119 0.31 -34.01 -18.42
CA GLU A 119 -0.30 -35.16 -17.75
C GLU A 119 -0.79 -34.78 -16.34
N SER A 120 -1.50 -35.68 -15.67
CA SER A 120 -1.89 -35.48 -14.27
C SER A 120 -0.78 -35.93 -13.32
N ILE A 121 -0.50 -35.13 -12.29
CA ILE A 121 0.50 -35.41 -11.25
C ILE A 121 -0.13 -35.40 -9.85
N ILE A 122 0.56 -36.02 -8.90
CA ILE A 122 0.28 -35.87 -7.47
C ILE A 122 1.48 -35.16 -6.85
N VAL A 123 1.21 -34.04 -6.18
CA VAL A 123 2.17 -33.35 -5.32
C VAL A 123 1.82 -33.63 -3.87
N GLU A 124 2.68 -34.32 -3.13
CA GLU A 124 2.56 -34.50 -1.68
C GLU A 124 3.40 -33.44 -0.96
N ILE A 125 2.78 -32.70 -0.02
CA ILE A 125 3.48 -31.82 0.93
C ILE A 125 3.11 -32.25 2.34
N ASP A 126 4.11 -32.52 3.18
CA ASP A 126 3.95 -33.06 4.55
C ASP A 126 2.99 -34.28 4.62
N LEU A 127 3.14 -35.20 3.65
CA LEU A 127 2.29 -36.39 3.47
C LEU A 127 0.82 -36.11 3.11
N ILE A 128 0.47 -34.87 2.75
CA ILE A 128 -0.86 -34.49 2.23
C ILE A 128 -0.81 -34.44 0.70
N PRO A 129 -1.55 -35.32 -0.02
CA PRO A 129 -1.54 -35.35 -1.48
C PRO A 129 -2.47 -34.30 -2.10
N TYR A 130 -1.95 -33.58 -3.08
CA TYR A 130 -2.65 -32.60 -3.92
C TYR A 130 -2.61 -33.12 -5.37
N PRO A 131 -3.68 -33.77 -5.87
CA PRO A 131 -3.78 -34.18 -7.26
C PRO A 131 -4.01 -32.95 -8.14
N LEU A 132 -3.20 -32.82 -9.20
CA LEU A 132 -3.27 -31.74 -10.18
C LEU A 132 -3.41 -32.32 -11.58
N LYS A 133 -4.41 -31.87 -12.34
CA LYS A 133 -4.53 -32.16 -13.77
C LYS A 133 -3.44 -31.43 -14.56
N ALA A 134 -3.26 -31.81 -15.82
CA ALA A 134 -2.41 -31.09 -16.76
C ALA A 134 -2.73 -29.58 -16.75
N TYR A 135 -1.72 -28.74 -16.61
CA TYR A 135 -1.84 -27.27 -16.54
C TYR A 135 -2.71 -26.71 -15.41
N GLU A 136 -2.98 -27.50 -14.36
CA GLU A 136 -3.71 -27.07 -13.16
C GLU A 136 -2.78 -26.45 -12.10
N ALA A 137 -3.31 -25.51 -11.31
CA ALA A 137 -2.57 -24.87 -10.23
C ALA A 137 -3.41 -24.76 -8.95
N VAL A 138 -2.79 -25.03 -7.81
CA VAL A 138 -3.40 -24.88 -6.47
C VAL A 138 -2.60 -23.87 -5.63
N ARG A 139 -3.29 -23.12 -4.76
CA ARG A 139 -2.63 -22.19 -3.83
C ARG A 139 -2.78 -22.68 -2.40
N LEU A 140 -1.66 -22.84 -1.71
CA LEU A 140 -1.58 -23.25 -0.32
C LEU A 140 -1.08 -22.10 0.56
N SER A 141 -1.43 -22.17 1.83
CA SER A 141 -0.86 -21.37 2.92
C SER A 141 -0.17 -22.32 3.88
N LEU A 142 1.16 -22.28 3.90
CA LEU A 142 2.02 -23.14 4.72
C LEU A 142 2.63 -22.31 5.85
N LYS A 143 3.15 -22.99 6.87
CA LYS A 143 3.91 -22.30 7.94
C LYS A 143 5.28 -21.87 7.40
N LYS A 144 6.01 -21.06 8.16
CA LYS A 144 7.44 -20.86 7.91
C LYS A 144 8.20 -22.08 8.42
N GLY A 145 9.22 -22.51 7.71
CA GLY A 145 10.03 -23.69 8.05
C GLY A 145 10.31 -24.60 6.86
N GLU A 146 10.76 -25.80 7.17
CA GLU A 146 11.06 -26.87 6.21
C GLU A 146 9.83 -27.79 6.08
N HIS A 147 9.45 -28.10 4.84
CA HIS A 147 8.30 -28.94 4.49
C HIS A 147 8.76 -30.10 3.61
N GLY A 148 8.31 -31.33 3.90
CA GLY A 148 8.63 -32.50 3.09
C GLY A 148 7.85 -32.46 1.77
N PHE A 149 8.51 -32.68 0.64
CA PHE A 149 7.93 -32.50 -0.69
C PHE A 149 8.23 -33.67 -1.64
N TRP A 150 7.18 -34.14 -2.31
CA TRP A 150 7.20 -35.24 -3.28
C TRP A 150 6.32 -34.89 -4.48
N ALA A 151 6.80 -35.11 -5.70
CA ALA A 151 6.01 -34.98 -6.93
C ALA A 151 6.15 -36.25 -7.77
N TYR A 152 5.03 -36.88 -8.11
CA TYR A 152 5.01 -38.15 -8.82
C TYR A 152 3.77 -38.37 -9.68
N ARG A 153 3.91 -39.24 -10.70
CA ARG A 153 2.81 -39.86 -11.44
C ARG A 153 3.23 -41.25 -11.91
N ASP A 154 2.26 -42.09 -12.24
CA ASP A 154 2.55 -43.41 -12.79
C ASP A 154 3.33 -43.30 -14.11
N GLY A 155 4.43 -44.05 -14.21
CA GLY A 155 5.26 -44.12 -15.41
C GLY A 155 6.34 -43.04 -15.56
N ALA A 156 6.47 -42.11 -14.60
CA ALA A 156 7.57 -41.14 -14.55
C ALA A 156 8.42 -41.31 -13.28
N LEU A 157 9.72 -41.02 -13.36
CA LEU A 157 10.58 -41.00 -12.19
C LEU A 157 10.21 -39.79 -11.30
N PRO A 158 10.02 -40.00 -9.98
CA PRO A 158 9.53 -38.99 -9.05
C PRO A 158 10.62 -38.00 -8.66
N PHE A 159 10.22 -36.77 -8.36
CA PHE A 159 11.07 -35.77 -7.74
C PHE A 159 10.74 -35.69 -6.24
N TRP A 160 11.74 -35.59 -5.38
CA TRP A 160 11.53 -35.54 -3.94
C TRP A 160 12.60 -34.75 -3.20
N GLY A 161 12.23 -34.23 -2.04
CA GLY A 161 13.09 -33.35 -1.27
C GLY A 161 12.38 -32.63 -0.14
N ASN A 162 12.93 -31.46 0.19
CA ASN A 162 12.37 -30.53 1.15
C ASN A 162 12.15 -29.16 0.48
N ILE A 163 11.13 -28.41 0.90
CA ILE A 163 10.93 -27.01 0.54
C ILE A 163 11.17 -26.16 1.80
N VAL A 164 12.03 -25.14 1.70
CA VAL A 164 12.32 -24.20 2.79
C VAL A 164 11.57 -22.89 2.54
N LEU A 165 10.64 -22.56 3.44
CA LEU A 165 9.76 -21.40 3.32
C LEU A 165 10.06 -20.34 4.38
N HIS A 166 10.42 -19.14 3.93
CA HIS A 166 10.57 -17.96 4.78
C HIS A 166 9.21 -17.30 5.10
N ASP A 167 9.14 -16.64 6.25
CA ASP A 167 7.93 -15.91 6.69
C ASP A 167 7.56 -14.78 5.72
N SER A 168 6.26 -14.61 5.44
CA SER A 168 5.71 -13.66 4.45
C SER A 168 6.24 -13.80 3.01
N SER A 169 6.81 -14.95 2.66
CA SER A 169 7.14 -15.28 1.26
C SER A 169 5.86 -15.60 0.46
N GLU A 170 5.90 -15.27 -0.84
CA GLU A 170 4.92 -15.72 -1.83
C GLU A 170 5.72 -16.35 -2.97
N ASN A 171 5.56 -17.65 -3.21
CA ASN A 171 6.38 -18.43 -4.13
C ASN A 171 5.51 -19.20 -5.13
N ILE A 172 6.07 -19.53 -6.29
CA ILE A 172 5.53 -20.48 -7.27
C ILE A 172 6.40 -21.73 -7.22
N LEU A 173 5.80 -22.90 -7.03
CA LEU A 173 6.44 -24.21 -7.18
C LEU A 173 6.00 -24.79 -8.51
N LYS A 174 6.88 -24.77 -9.50
CA LYS A 174 6.62 -25.34 -10.84
C LYS A 174 6.99 -26.81 -10.84
N ILE A 175 6.14 -27.65 -11.44
CA ILE A 175 6.42 -29.06 -11.68
C ILE A 175 6.45 -29.30 -13.19
N GLU A 176 7.61 -29.72 -13.68
CA GLU A 176 7.88 -30.03 -15.08
C GLU A 176 8.20 -31.51 -15.25
N GLU A 177 8.26 -31.99 -16.49
CA GLU A 177 8.72 -33.34 -16.82
C GLU A 177 9.62 -33.29 -18.05
N THR A 178 10.81 -33.88 -17.94
CA THR A 178 11.78 -34.02 -19.04
C THR A 178 12.18 -35.48 -19.16
N GLU A 179 12.02 -36.07 -20.34
CA GLU A 179 12.42 -37.45 -20.66
C GLU A 179 11.91 -38.53 -19.68
N GLY A 180 10.70 -38.35 -19.13
CA GLY A 180 10.10 -39.27 -18.15
C GLY A 180 10.60 -39.07 -16.71
N VAL A 181 11.29 -37.96 -16.42
CA VAL A 181 11.73 -37.55 -15.09
C VAL A 181 10.99 -36.28 -14.69
N ILE A 182 10.34 -36.30 -13.53
CA ILE A 182 9.72 -35.10 -12.95
C ILE A 182 10.82 -34.20 -12.39
N ILE A 183 10.67 -32.89 -12.58
CA ILE A 183 11.55 -31.85 -12.07
C ILE A 183 10.68 -30.82 -11.35
N ALA A 184 11.20 -30.21 -10.28
CA ALA A 184 10.52 -29.13 -9.58
C ALA A 184 11.47 -27.96 -9.30
N ASP A 185 10.97 -26.74 -9.47
CA ASP A 185 11.68 -25.50 -9.15
C ASP A 185 10.80 -24.53 -8.36
N ILE A 186 11.40 -23.68 -7.53
CA ILE A 186 10.69 -22.70 -6.69
C ILE A 186 11.13 -21.26 -6.98
N GLU A 187 10.20 -20.46 -7.50
CA GLU A 187 10.43 -19.06 -7.85
C GLU A 187 9.71 -18.10 -6.88
N PRO A 188 10.39 -17.07 -6.35
CA PRO A 188 9.72 -16.04 -5.54
C PRO A 188 8.88 -15.08 -6.40
N ILE A 189 7.64 -14.80 -5.95
CA ILE A 189 6.76 -13.82 -6.58
C ILE A 189 7.18 -12.40 -6.19
N PHE A 190 7.80 -11.71 -7.15
CA PHE A 190 8.09 -10.29 -7.08
C PHE A 190 6.83 -9.45 -7.39
N HIS A 191 6.12 -9.04 -6.35
CA HIS A 191 5.08 -8.00 -6.45
C HIS A 191 5.73 -6.62 -6.64
N GLN A 192 6.31 -6.37 -7.81
CA GLN A 192 6.86 -5.05 -8.16
C GLN A 192 5.72 -4.04 -8.32
N ARG A 193 5.37 -3.37 -7.21
CA ARG A 193 4.46 -2.22 -7.21
C ARG A 193 5.22 -0.97 -7.64
N ASP A 194 5.36 -0.79 -8.96
CA ASP A 194 5.91 0.44 -9.54
C ASP A 194 4.97 1.66 -9.39
N THR A 195 3.68 1.43 -9.14
CA THR A 195 2.72 2.50 -8.89
C THR A 195 2.83 3.03 -7.47
N VAL A 196 3.11 4.31 -7.35
CA VAL A 196 3.08 5.05 -6.10
C VAL A 196 1.63 5.35 -5.73
N VAL A 197 1.08 4.56 -4.79
CA VAL A 197 -0.27 4.79 -4.24
C VAL A 197 -0.21 4.59 -2.72
N VAL A 198 -0.22 5.70 -1.99
CA VAL A 198 -0.39 5.70 -0.53
C VAL A 198 -1.89 5.69 -0.23
N GLU A 199 -2.45 4.48 -0.15
CA GLU A 199 -3.81 4.26 0.36
C GLU A 199 -3.74 3.45 1.65
N GLN A 200 -4.37 3.96 2.72
CA GLN A 200 -4.61 3.17 3.93
C GLN A 200 -5.73 2.17 3.62
N HIS A 201 -5.35 0.92 3.42
CA HIS A 201 -6.28 -0.18 3.18
C HIS A 201 -6.66 -0.87 4.50
N HIS A 202 -7.96 -1.10 4.67
CA HIS A 202 -8.46 -2.31 5.33
C HIS A 202 -9.26 -3.06 4.27
N ASN A 203 -8.82 -4.27 3.91
CA ASN A 203 -9.41 -5.05 2.83
C ASN A 203 -10.41 -6.07 3.38
N GLU A 204 -11.62 -5.63 3.74
CA GLU A 204 -12.78 -6.52 3.67
C GLU A 204 -13.33 -6.48 2.24
N VAL A 205 -12.94 -7.48 1.45
CA VAL A 205 -13.56 -7.71 0.14
C VAL A 205 -14.91 -8.33 0.37
N ILE A 206 -15.95 -7.50 0.54
CA ILE A 206 -17.32 -7.95 0.39
C ILE A 206 -17.50 -8.33 -1.08
N GLN A 207 -17.36 -9.63 -1.38
CA GLN A 207 -17.95 -10.16 -2.61
C GLN A 207 -19.46 -9.94 -2.49
N VAL A 208 -19.97 -8.92 -3.17
CA VAL A 208 -21.41 -8.79 -3.45
C VAL A 208 -21.76 -9.92 -4.42
N ALA A 209 -21.98 -11.11 -3.86
CA ALA A 209 -22.51 -12.25 -4.58
C ALA A 209 -23.82 -11.83 -5.26
N LYS A 210 -24.05 -12.33 -6.48
CA LYS A 210 -25.21 -12.00 -7.32
C LYS A 210 -26.55 -12.28 -6.61
N LEU A 211 -27.06 -11.30 -5.87
CA LEU A 211 -28.37 -11.37 -5.19
C LEU A 211 -29.42 -10.41 -5.77
N LEU A 212 -29.02 -9.54 -6.71
CA LEU A 212 -29.96 -8.86 -7.60
C LEU A 212 -30.25 -9.77 -8.80
N LYS A 213 -31.36 -10.53 -8.72
CA LYS A 213 -32.06 -11.03 -9.92
C LYS A 213 -32.68 -9.83 -10.65
N VAL A 214 -31.88 -9.13 -11.44
CA VAL A 214 -32.39 -8.14 -12.39
C VAL A 214 -33.12 -8.89 -13.49
N ASP A 215 -34.37 -8.51 -13.77
CA ASP A 215 -35.13 -9.04 -14.90
C ASP A 215 -34.51 -8.54 -16.21
N SER A 216 -33.62 -9.34 -16.79
CA SER A 216 -32.91 -9.01 -18.02
C SER A 216 -33.79 -9.07 -19.26
N THR A 217 -35.05 -9.49 -19.16
CA THR A 217 -35.96 -9.55 -20.33
C THR A 217 -36.38 -8.17 -20.85
N LYS A 218 -36.09 -7.10 -20.09
CA LYS A 218 -36.43 -5.70 -20.43
C LYS A 218 -35.22 -4.80 -20.72
N ILE A 219 -34.00 -5.35 -20.71
CA ILE A 219 -32.78 -4.58 -20.98
C ILE A 219 -32.35 -4.80 -22.43
N VAL A 220 -32.55 -3.77 -23.26
CA VAL A 220 -31.96 -3.72 -24.60
C VAL A 220 -30.50 -3.29 -24.45
N ASP A 221 -29.57 -4.26 -24.47
CA ASP A 221 -28.12 -4.01 -24.55
C ASP A 221 -27.80 -3.44 -25.96
N ASN A 222 -27.96 -2.11 -26.14
CA ASN A 222 -27.56 -1.40 -27.35
C ASN A 222 -26.03 -1.24 -27.37
N LYS A 223 -25.32 -2.21 -27.98
CA LYS A 223 -23.86 -2.18 -28.09
C LYS A 223 -23.39 -1.34 -29.28
N HIS A 224 -22.73 -0.22 -28.99
CA HIS A 224 -21.93 0.50 -29.97
C HIS A 224 -20.58 -0.22 -30.20
N PRO A 225 -19.97 -0.18 -31.40
CA PRO A 225 -18.66 -0.81 -31.66
C PRO A 225 -17.48 -0.26 -30.82
N GLN A 226 -17.69 0.82 -30.06
CA GLN A 226 -16.72 1.40 -29.14
C GLN A 226 -17.01 1.08 -27.66
N ASP A 227 -18.07 0.31 -27.38
CA ASP A 227 -18.40 -0.07 -26.01
C ASP A 227 -17.36 -1.06 -25.47
N LEU A 228 -16.76 -0.69 -24.35
CA LEU A 228 -15.74 -1.48 -23.66
C LEU A 228 -16.32 -2.82 -23.20
N GLU A 229 -15.49 -3.88 -23.21
CA GLU A 229 -15.88 -5.19 -22.71
C GLU A 229 -16.45 -5.10 -21.28
N LYS A 230 -17.49 -5.92 -21.01
CA LYS A 230 -18.26 -5.90 -19.76
C LYS A 230 -17.41 -6.40 -18.58
N ALA A 231 -16.61 -5.50 -18.01
CA ALA A 231 -15.60 -5.82 -17.02
C ALA A 231 -16.21 -6.38 -15.71
N THR A 232 -15.83 -7.61 -15.35
CA THR A 232 -15.98 -8.12 -13.98
C THR A 232 -15.17 -7.26 -13.03
N THR A 233 -15.86 -6.44 -12.23
CA THR A 233 -15.26 -5.37 -11.44
C THR A 233 -15.45 -5.64 -9.95
N LEU A 234 -14.37 -5.59 -9.18
CA LEU A 234 -14.45 -5.56 -7.72
C LEU A 234 -14.77 -4.14 -7.27
N LEU A 235 -15.95 -3.97 -6.66
CA LEU A 235 -16.36 -2.72 -6.02
C LEU A 235 -15.94 -2.74 -4.54
N GLY A 236 -15.16 -1.75 -4.12
CA GLY A 236 -14.88 -1.48 -2.72
C GLY A 236 -15.74 -0.32 -2.22
N ILE A 237 -16.30 -0.45 -1.03
CA ILE A 237 -16.84 0.67 -0.26
C ILE A 237 -15.88 0.88 0.91
N ARG A 238 -15.51 2.13 1.19
CA ARG A 238 -14.78 2.50 2.40
C ARG A 238 -15.35 3.78 2.99
N GLY A 239 -15.28 3.95 4.30
CA GLY A 239 -15.76 5.17 4.91
C GLY A 239 -15.59 5.19 6.41
N TYR A 240 -16.23 6.17 7.03
CA TYR A 240 -16.40 6.17 8.48
C TYR A 240 -17.53 7.11 8.90
N VAL A 241 -18.16 6.78 10.03
CA VAL A 241 -18.95 7.72 10.82
C VAL A 241 -18.03 8.34 11.86
N LYS A 242 -17.99 9.66 11.98
CA LYS A 242 -17.18 10.40 12.96
C LYS A 242 -18.01 11.45 13.66
N LEU A 243 -18.29 11.24 14.94
CA LEU A 243 -18.78 12.27 15.86
C LEU A 243 -17.59 13.13 16.31
N ASN A 244 -17.68 14.44 16.12
CA ASN A 244 -16.74 15.43 16.62
C ASN A 244 -17.41 16.20 17.77
N GLY A 245 -16.63 16.56 18.78
CA GLY A 245 -17.04 17.52 19.81
C GLY A 245 -15.92 18.47 20.16
N LEU A 246 -16.28 19.71 20.49
CA LEU A 246 -15.34 20.74 20.93
C LEU A 246 -15.92 21.58 22.06
N TYR A 247 -15.02 22.11 22.87
CA TYR A 247 -15.25 23.12 23.87
C TYR A 247 -14.17 24.20 23.72
N ASP A 248 -14.58 25.36 23.22
CA ASP A 248 -13.76 26.58 23.20
C ASP A 248 -13.77 27.21 24.57
N PHE A 249 -12.58 27.57 25.08
CA PHE A 249 -12.45 28.38 26.29
C PHE A 249 -12.54 29.87 25.97
N ASN A 250 -12.07 30.27 24.78
CA ASN A 250 -12.02 31.63 24.29
C ASN A 250 -11.69 31.70 22.78
N GLY A 251 -11.94 32.85 22.16
CA GLY A 251 -11.23 33.27 20.95
C GLY A 251 -11.49 32.51 19.65
N LEU A 252 -12.49 31.62 19.55
CA LEU A 252 -12.88 31.01 18.27
C LEU A 252 -14.40 30.82 18.17
N THR A 253 -14.92 31.00 16.96
CA THR A 253 -16.32 30.73 16.57
C THR A 253 -16.45 29.66 15.48
N GLY A 254 -15.33 29.30 14.83
CA GLY A 254 -15.29 28.30 13.76
C GLY A 254 -15.26 26.87 14.29
N VAL A 255 -16.21 26.03 13.87
CA VAL A 255 -16.36 24.65 14.38
C VAL A 255 -15.73 23.56 13.50
N GLY A 256 -15.27 23.90 12.29
CA GLY A 256 -14.68 22.94 11.34
C GLY A 256 -13.32 22.38 11.76
N GLY A 257 -12.63 23.12 12.63
CA GLY A 257 -11.32 22.81 13.23
C GLY A 257 -10.69 24.09 13.79
N PHE A 258 -9.44 24.01 14.24
CA PHE A 258 -8.73 25.10 14.92
C PHE A 258 -7.85 25.88 13.92
N ALA A 259 -8.39 26.96 13.34
CA ALA A 259 -7.67 27.81 12.39
C ALA A 259 -7.15 29.09 13.09
N PRO A 260 -5.83 29.25 13.34
CA PRO A 260 -5.32 30.42 14.06
C PRO A 260 -5.56 31.77 13.36
N TYR A 261 -5.79 31.78 12.04
CA TYR A 261 -6.18 32.98 11.30
C TYR A 261 -7.47 33.61 11.85
N ASN A 262 -8.42 32.79 12.31
CA ASN A 262 -9.71 33.24 12.82
C ASN A 262 -9.71 33.63 14.30
N ILE A 263 -8.54 33.58 14.97
CA ILE A 263 -8.42 34.09 16.34
C ILE A 263 -8.60 35.61 16.29
N PRO A 264 -9.57 36.20 17.02
CA PRO A 264 -9.74 37.64 17.09
C PRO A 264 -8.59 38.29 17.86
N VAL A 265 -8.34 39.56 17.54
CA VAL A 265 -7.28 40.38 18.10
C VAL A 265 -7.90 41.68 18.63
N GLY A 266 -7.27 42.32 19.61
CA GLY A 266 -7.78 43.56 20.21
C GLY A 266 -9.16 43.39 20.83
N ASP A 267 -10.02 44.41 20.69
CA ASP A 267 -11.35 44.47 21.30
C ASP A 267 -12.34 43.40 20.78
N ALA A 268 -12.05 42.76 19.64
CA ALA A 268 -12.82 41.63 19.13
C ALA A 268 -12.61 40.32 19.94
N SER A 269 -11.67 40.32 20.90
CA SER A 269 -11.27 39.13 21.67
C SER A 269 -12.35 38.64 22.63
N THR A 270 -13.19 37.70 22.17
CA THR A 270 -14.19 37.05 23.04
C THR A 270 -13.57 36.08 24.05
N LYS A 271 -14.00 36.19 25.31
CA LYS A 271 -13.75 35.24 26.41
C LYS A 271 -14.94 34.31 26.66
N GLN A 272 -15.96 34.33 25.81
CA GLN A 272 -17.13 33.46 25.97
C GLN A 272 -16.75 32.03 25.58
N PRO A 273 -17.01 31.03 26.44
CA PRO A 273 -16.82 29.64 26.08
C PRO A 273 -17.91 29.18 25.10
N GLY A 274 -17.58 28.20 24.26
CA GLY A 274 -18.49 27.66 23.25
C GLY A 274 -18.43 26.14 23.22
N PHE A 275 -19.56 25.49 22.97
CA PHE A 275 -19.64 24.03 22.83
C PHE A 275 -20.30 23.67 21.51
N HIS A 276 -19.77 22.65 20.82
CA HIS A 276 -20.35 22.16 19.56
C HIS A 276 -20.16 20.65 19.41
N LEU A 277 -21.15 19.99 18.81
CA LEU A 277 -21.14 18.59 18.41
C LEU A 277 -21.64 18.47 16.97
N ASP A 278 -20.97 17.66 16.14
CA ASP A 278 -21.47 17.28 14.81
C ASP A 278 -20.94 15.94 14.32
N ALA A 279 -21.51 15.44 13.23
CA ALA A 279 -20.97 14.31 12.47
C ALA A 279 -20.58 14.67 11.02
N ARG A 280 -20.40 15.97 10.69
CA ARG A 280 -20.27 16.44 9.29
C ARG A 280 -19.00 15.96 8.59
N GLN A 281 -17.99 15.60 9.37
CA GLN A 281 -16.73 15.05 8.86
C GLN A 281 -16.78 13.54 8.55
N SER A 282 -17.94 12.89 8.72
CA SER A 282 -18.17 11.50 8.27
C SER A 282 -17.95 11.39 6.76
N ARG A 283 -17.41 10.25 6.32
CA ARG A 283 -16.97 10.04 4.92
C ARG A 283 -17.53 8.76 4.34
N ILE A 284 -17.78 8.82 3.04
CA ILE A 284 -18.04 7.64 2.22
C ILE A 284 -17.21 7.77 0.95
N GLY A 285 -16.65 6.64 0.50
CA GLY A 285 -15.96 6.54 -0.77
C GLY A 285 -16.14 5.18 -1.40
N MET A 286 -16.07 5.17 -2.73
CA MET A 286 -16.22 3.99 -3.57
C MET A 286 -14.95 3.84 -4.39
N SER A 287 -14.41 2.62 -4.41
CA SER A 287 -13.27 2.25 -5.24
C SER A 287 -13.67 1.15 -6.21
N SER A 288 -13.00 1.12 -7.36
CA SER A 288 -13.12 0.03 -8.33
C SER A 288 -11.75 -0.27 -8.91
N ARG A 289 -11.47 -1.56 -9.13
CA ARG A 289 -10.24 -2.03 -9.79
C ARG A 289 -10.63 -2.90 -10.98
N ILE A 290 -10.47 -2.33 -12.18
CA ILE A 290 -10.78 -2.97 -13.46
C ILE A 290 -9.49 -3.58 -14.01
N LYS A 291 -9.50 -4.89 -14.31
CA LYS A 291 -8.39 -5.56 -14.99
C LYS A 291 -8.44 -5.25 -16.49
N THR A 292 -7.29 -4.92 -17.07
CA THR A 292 -7.06 -4.73 -18.50
C THR A 292 -5.91 -5.64 -18.95
N LYS A 293 -5.60 -5.67 -20.26
CA LYS A 293 -4.47 -6.46 -20.79
C LYS A 293 -3.12 -6.00 -20.21
N GLU A 294 -2.92 -4.68 -20.13
CA GLU A 294 -1.64 -4.05 -19.76
C GLU A 294 -1.56 -3.63 -18.27
N GLY A 295 -2.51 -4.04 -17.43
CA GLY A 295 -2.53 -3.69 -16.02
C GLY A 295 -3.92 -3.43 -15.45
N PHE A 296 -4.03 -2.51 -14.48
CA PHE A 296 -5.29 -2.21 -13.80
C PHE A 296 -5.63 -0.73 -13.88
N ILE A 297 -6.86 -0.43 -14.27
CA ILE A 297 -7.45 0.89 -14.07
C ILE A 297 -8.05 0.92 -12.67
N ARG A 298 -7.72 1.95 -11.88
CA ARG A 298 -8.31 2.20 -10.56
C ARG A 298 -9.20 3.43 -10.63
N PHE A 299 -10.41 3.31 -10.12
CA PHE A 299 -11.34 4.43 -9.94
C PHE A 299 -11.48 4.71 -8.45
N TYR A 300 -11.50 5.98 -8.07
CA TYR A 300 -11.80 6.36 -6.70
C TYR A 300 -12.63 7.64 -6.60
N VAL A 301 -13.74 7.56 -5.87
CA VAL A 301 -14.62 8.69 -5.53
C VAL A 301 -14.81 8.75 -4.02
N GLU A 302 -14.73 9.93 -3.40
CA GLU A 302 -14.90 10.16 -1.95
C GLU A 302 -15.63 11.48 -1.68
N GLY A 303 -16.54 11.48 -0.72
CA GLY A 303 -17.20 12.69 -0.21
C GLY A 303 -17.20 12.78 1.33
N ASP A 304 -17.40 14.00 1.82
CA ASP A 304 -17.82 14.29 3.22
C ASP A 304 -19.04 15.21 3.24
N PHE A 305 -19.63 15.42 4.42
CA PHE A 305 -20.75 16.34 4.63
C PHE A 305 -20.29 17.72 5.15
N ALA A 306 -19.01 18.05 4.97
CA ALA A 306 -18.37 19.28 5.43
C ALA A 306 -18.20 20.29 4.28
N GLY A 307 -19.18 20.35 3.37
CA GLY A 307 -19.21 21.28 2.23
C GLY A 307 -19.82 22.65 2.52
N GLY A 308 -20.61 22.78 3.60
CA GLY A 308 -21.20 24.05 4.02
C GLY A 308 -20.47 24.69 5.20
N GLY A 309 -20.92 25.88 5.60
CA GLY A 309 -20.46 26.56 6.81
C GLY A 309 -21.00 25.93 8.11
N THR A 310 -20.73 26.57 9.24
CA THR A 310 -21.25 26.16 10.55
C THR A 310 -22.77 25.95 10.51
N GLY A 311 -23.22 24.73 10.83
CA GLY A 311 -24.64 24.34 10.81
C GLY A 311 -25.16 23.81 9.47
N ILE A 312 -24.41 23.97 8.37
CA ILE A 312 -24.84 23.61 7.02
C ILE A 312 -24.07 22.38 6.54
N ASN A 313 -24.76 21.24 6.45
CA ASN A 313 -24.14 19.94 6.17
C ASN A 313 -24.32 19.53 4.70
N TYR A 314 -23.66 20.24 3.78
CA TYR A 314 -23.67 19.88 2.35
C TYR A 314 -22.64 18.80 2.02
N MET A 315 -23.00 17.89 1.13
CA MET A 315 -22.07 16.91 0.57
C MET A 315 -21.04 17.63 -0.30
N ARG A 316 -19.76 17.33 -0.06
CA ARG A 316 -18.62 17.89 -0.80
C ARG A 316 -17.79 16.78 -1.41
N LEU A 317 -17.48 16.94 -2.69
CA LEU A 317 -16.53 16.08 -3.39
C LEU A 317 -15.12 16.28 -2.84
N ARG A 318 -14.51 15.19 -2.38
CA ARG A 318 -13.11 15.16 -1.94
C ARG A 318 -12.25 14.59 -3.05
N HIS A 319 -12.49 13.35 -3.44
CA HIS A 319 -11.75 12.67 -4.50
C HIS A 319 -12.69 12.27 -5.62
N ALA A 320 -12.24 12.40 -6.86
CA ALA A 320 -12.83 11.79 -8.06
C ALA A 320 -11.71 11.65 -9.09
N TYR A 321 -11.02 10.51 -9.10
CA TYR A 321 -9.90 10.30 -9.99
C TYR A 321 -9.86 8.88 -10.56
N VAL A 322 -9.17 8.76 -11.69
CA VAL A 322 -8.79 7.51 -12.32
C VAL A 322 -7.27 7.42 -12.33
N SER A 323 -6.70 6.25 -12.04
CA SER A 323 -5.29 5.99 -12.28
C SER A 323 -5.06 4.72 -13.09
N TYR A 324 -4.07 4.79 -13.98
CA TYR A 324 -3.69 3.72 -14.90
C TYR A 324 -2.20 3.83 -15.22
N GLY A 325 -1.47 2.74 -15.06
CA GLY A 325 0.00 2.74 -15.13
C GLY A 325 0.58 3.77 -14.14
N TYR A 326 1.28 4.78 -14.68
CA TYR A 326 1.90 5.88 -13.94
C TYR A 326 1.08 7.17 -13.95
N LEU A 327 -0.06 7.20 -14.65
CA LEU A 327 -0.89 8.40 -14.81
C LEU A 327 -2.06 8.40 -13.82
N THR A 328 -2.31 9.57 -13.23
CA THR A 328 -3.50 9.89 -12.43
C THR A 328 -4.20 11.10 -13.06
N VAL A 329 -5.50 10.99 -13.32
CA VAL A 329 -6.32 12.07 -13.89
C VAL A 329 -7.58 12.26 -13.05
N GLY A 330 -7.88 13.52 -12.71
CA GLY A 330 -9.09 13.90 -11.96
C GLY A 330 -8.77 14.68 -10.68
N GLN A 331 -9.73 14.78 -9.76
CA GLN A 331 -9.57 15.49 -8.50
C GLN A 331 -8.94 14.60 -7.43
N THR A 332 -7.73 14.95 -7.00
CA THR A 332 -7.09 14.33 -5.83
C THR A 332 -6.10 15.30 -5.18
N TRP A 333 -5.30 14.81 -4.23
CA TRP A 333 -4.26 15.59 -3.57
C TRP A 333 -3.19 16.07 -4.56
N SER A 334 -2.86 17.37 -4.47
CA SER A 334 -1.75 17.98 -5.21
C SER A 334 -0.42 17.25 -4.98
N THR A 335 0.39 17.19 -6.03
CA THR A 335 1.77 16.68 -6.05
C THR A 335 2.71 17.52 -5.17
N PHE A 336 2.33 18.76 -4.85
CA PHE A 336 3.09 19.59 -3.90
C PHE A 336 2.98 19.09 -2.45
N ASN A 337 1.95 18.33 -2.10
CA ASN A 337 1.72 17.85 -0.73
C ASN A 337 2.61 16.64 -0.37
N ASP A 338 2.93 16.48 0.92
CA ASP A 338 3.30 15.19 1.51
C ASP A 338 2.31 14.78 2.62
N LEU A 339 1.58 13.70 2.36
CA LEU A 339 0.59 13.15 3.30
C LEU A 339 1.18 12.06 4.19
N ALA A 340 2.30 11.44 3.78
CA ALA A 340 3.00 10.45 4.60
C ALA A 340 3.68 11.10 5.81
N THR A 341 3.88 12.42 5.76
CA THR A 341 4.42 13.25 6.84
C THR A 341 3.36 14.01 7.65
N THR A 342 2.07 13.87 7.31
CA THR A 342 0.99 14.54 8.06
C THR A 342 0.76 13.84 9.42
N PRO A 343 0.90 14.54 10.56
CA PRO A 343 0.71 13.94 11.88
C PRO A 343 -0.76 13.66 12.18
N LEU A 344 -1.05 12.67 13.04
CA LEU A 344 -2.42 12.37 13.43
C LEU A 344 -2.93 13.41 14.46
N THR A 345 -3.81 14.33 14.05
CA THR A 345 -4.48 15.28 14.96
C THR A 345 -5.93 14.90 15.23
N VAL A 346 -6.46 15.32 16.38
CA VAL A 346 -7.92 15.35 16.61
C VAL A 346 -8.55 16.52 15.85
N ASP A 347 -7.81 17.62 15.77
CA ASP A 347 -8.13 18.75 14.90
C ASP A 347 -8.17 18.30 13.43
N ASN A 348 -9.12 18.85 12.67
CA ASN A 348 -9.27 18.59 11.25
C ASN A 348 -8.55 19.63 10.38
N GLU A 349 -8.23 20.83 10.90
CA GLU A 349 -7.29 21.75 10.21
C GLU A 349 -5.85 21.24 10.38
N GLY A 350 -5.48 20.85 11.61
CA GLY A 350 -4.18 20.31 11.95
C GLY A 350 -3.14 21.43 12.15
N PRO A 351 -1.83 21.14 12.04
CA PRO A 351 -0.82 22.20 12.10
C PRO A 351 -1.07 23.23 10.99
N SER A 352 -0.92 24.51 11.32
CA SER A 352 -1.23 25.67 10.47
C SER A 352 -0.65 25.65 9.05
N THR A 353 0.32 24.78 8.79
CA THR A 353 1.15 24.75 7.60
C THR A 353 1.13 23.41 6.88
N GLY A 354 0.37 22.43 7.38
CA GLY A 354 0.15 21.19 6.65
C GLY A 354 -0.42 21.49 5.26
N SER A 355 0.25 21.02 4.21
CA SER A 355 -0.25 21.18 2.84
C SER A 355 -1.22 20.04 2.50
N SER A 356 -2.49 20.39 2.35
CA SER A 356 -3.60 19.43 2.20
C SER A 356 -4.52 19.78 1.00
N THR A 357 -3.99 20.48 -0.01
CA THR A 357 -4.79 20.93 -1.14
C THR A 357 -5.15 19.80 -2.10
N ARG A 358 -6.44 19.71 -2.43
CA ARG A 358 -6.99 18.87 -3.49
C ARG A 358 -7.48 19.71 -4.65
N GLN A 359 -7.30 19.20 -5.86
CA GLN A 359 -7.73 19.85 -7.10
C GLN A 359 -7.70 18.89 -8.28
N GLY A 360 -8.32 19.30 -9.39
CA GLY A 360 -8.17 18.63 -10.67
C GLY A 360 -6.71 18.65 -11.11
N LEU A 361 -6.17 17.48 -11.48
CA LEU A 361 -4.80 17.35 -11.93
C LEU A 361 -4.65 16.25 -12.98
N ILE A 362 -3.56 16.35 -13.74
CA ILE A 362 -2.95 15.26 -14.50
C ILE A 362 -1.56 15.08 -13.89
N ARG A 363 -1.30 13.92 -13.28
CA ARG A 363 -0.01 13.59 -12.63
C ARG A 363 0.58 12.34 -13.24
N TYR A 364 1.88 12.40 -13.57
CA TYR A 364 2.73 11.25 -13.82
C TYR A 364 3.56 10.97 -12.56
N GLU A 365 3.59 9.72 -12.10
CA GLU A 365 4.32 9.35 -10.89
C GLU A 365 4.87 7.93 -10.95
N LYS A 366 6.16 7.75 -10.64
CA LYS A 366 6.88 6.48 -10.82
C LYS A 366 7.98 6.28 -9.77
N LYS A 367 8.26 5.01 -9.44
CA LYS A 367 9.50 4.59 -8.77
C LYS A 367 10.74 4.76 -9.65
N ILE A 368 11.90 4.91 -9.02
CA ILE A 368 13.18 5.17 -9.70
C ILE A 368 14.04 3.91 -9.70
N GLY A 369 14.19 3.31 -10.88
CA GLY A 369 14.90 2.04 -11.04
C GLY A 369 14.34 0.97 -10.09
N ASN A 370 15.24 0.18 -9.49
CA ASN A 370 14.88 -0.85 -8.52
C ASN A 370 14.90 -0.31 -7.06
N THR A 371 14.53 0.95 -6.85
CA THR A 371 14.53 1.59 -5.52
C THR A 371 13.13 1.98 -5.08
N GLU A 372 12.95 2.15 -3.77
CA GLU A 372 11.70 2.70 -3.20
C GLU A 372 11.59 4.23 -3.34
N ASN A 373 12.54 4.89 -4.01
CA ASN A 373 12.46 6.33 -4.27
C ASN A 373 11.41 6.63 -5.34
N GLU A 374 10.68 7.73 -5.16
CA GLU A 374 9.54 8.11 -6.00
C GLU A 374 9.81 9.49 -6.63
N PHE A 375 9.43 9.70 -7.89
CA PHE A 375 9.25 11.05 -8.43
C PHE A 375 7.85 11.21 -9.02
N GLY A 376 7.32 12.43 -8.93
CA GLY A 376 6.03 12.81 -9.51
C GLY A 376 6.10 14.20 -10.13
N VAL A 377 5.41 14.37 -11.26
CA VAL A 377 5.21 15.68 -11.93
C VAL A 377 3.76 15.81 -12.36
N SER A 378 3.24 17.03 -12.36
CA SER A 378 1.82 17.27 -12.60
C SER A 378 1.50 18.66 -13.14
N ILE A 379 0.36 18.71 -13.83
CA ILE A 379 -0.33 19.92 -14.25
C ILE A 379 -1.63 19.97 -13.45
N GLU A 380 -1.89 21.05 -12.72
CA GLU A 380 -2.92 21.13 -11.69
C GLU A 380 -3.81 22.39 -11.83
N THR A 381 -5.04 22.30 -11.31
CA THR A 381 -5.99 23.44 -11.36
C THR A 381 -5.55 24.56 -10.42
N PRO A 382 -5.39 25.80 -10.92
CA PRO A 382 -4.78 26.91 -10.18
C PRO A 382 -5.73 27.63 -9.20
N THR A 383 -7.03 27.36 -9.26
CA THR A 383 -8.05 27.86 -8.31
C THR A 383 -8.97 26.73 -7.87
N ARG A 384 -9.60 26.87 -6.69
CA ARG A 384 -10.67 25.96 -6.24
C ARG A 384 -12.07 26.45 -6.63
N THR A 385 -12.22 27.73 -6.97
CA THR A 385 -13.53 28.37 -7.14
C THR A 385 -13.63 28.95 -8.53
N PHE A 386 -14.42 28.31 -9.37
CA PHE A 386 -15.13 28.98 -10.45
C PHE A 386 -16.49 29.36 -9.87
N THR A 387 -16.85 30.63 -9.98
CA THR A 387 -18.19 31.09 -9.60
C THR A 387 -19.13 30.84 -10.78
N ASP A 388 -20.21 30.10 -10.58
CA ASP A 388 -21.24 29.86 -11.61
C ASP A 388 -22.04 31.12 -11.98
N SER A 389 -21.87 32.22 -11.24
CA SER A 389 -22.40 33.53 -11.60
C SER A 389 -21.55 34.16 -12.70
N ILE A 390 -22.20 34.50 -13.81
CA ILE A 390 -21.63 35.09 -15.04
C ILE A 390 -20.88 36.43 -14.78
N ALA A 391 -21.03 37.03 -13.60
CA ALA A 391 -20.65 38.41 -13.30
C ALA A 391 -19.19 38.68 -12.89
N ILE A 392 -18.37 37.70 -12.50
CA ILE A 392 -16.96 37.97 -12.12
C ILE A 392 -16.02 36.84 -12.60
N ASP A 393 -15.33 37.07 -13.71
CA ASP A 393 -14.39 36.09 -14.24
C ASP A 393 -12.99 36.19 -13.58
N ARG A 394 -12.77 35.42 -12.51
CA ARG A 394 -11.44 35.22 -11.89
C ARG A 394 -10.68 34.01 -12.45
N ARG A 395 -10.98 33.57 -13.69
CA ARG A 395 -10.25 32.49 -14.37
C ARG A 395 -8.76 32.76 -14.39
N GLN A 396 -8.00 31.71 -14.08
CA GLN A 396 -6.55 31.70 -14.23
C GLN A 396 -6.22 31.22 -15.65
N LYS A 397 -5.34 31.93 -16.35
CA LYS A 397 -5.02 31.65 -17.76
C LYS A 397 -4.15 30.40 -17.96
N TYR A 398 -3.33 30.05 -16.97
CA TYR A 398 -2.36 28.95 -17.05
C TYR A 398 -2.56 28.00 -15.87
N PRO A 399 -2.24 26.70 -16.02
CA PRO A 399 -2.27 25.76 -14.91
C PRO A 399 -1.11 25.98 -13.93
N ASP A 400 -1.25 25.41 -12.73
CA ASP A 400 -0.13 25.27 -11.80
C ASP A 400 0.70 24.03 -12.21
N PHE A 401 2.02 24.10 -12.10
CA PHE A 401 2.94 22.99 -12.37
C PHE A 401 3.62 22.56 -11.07
N ALA A 402 3.38 21.33 -10.61
CA ALA A 402 3.94 20.81 -9.36
C ALA A 402 4.79 19.56 -9.60
N GLY A 403 5.93 19.46 -8.92
CA GLY A 403 6.84 18.33 -8.96
C GLY A 403 7.29 17.90 -7.57
N ARG A 404 7.53 16.60 -7.37
CA ARG A 404 8.05 16.04 -6.12
C ARG A 404 9.09 14.96 -6.38
N TYR A 405 10.02 14.84 -5.45
CA TYR A 405 10.95 13.72 -5.33
C TYR A 405 10.96 13.25 -3.87
N LYS A 406 10.80 11.96 -3.65
CA LYS A 406 10.78 11.35 -2.32
C LYS A 406 11.86 10.26 -2.21
N PHE A 407 12.76 10.47 -1.27
CA PHE A 407 13.76 9.51 -0.83
C PHE A 407 13.15 8.60 0.23
N VAL A 408 13.21 7.29 0.02
CA VAL A 408 12.72 6.29 0.97
C VAL A 408 13.90 5.48 1.48
N LEU A 409 14.12 5.54 2.80
CA LEU A 409 15.19 4.87 3.51
C LEU A 409 14.58 3.88 4.51
N ARG A 410 15.38 2.93 5.01
CA ARG A 410 14.93 1.82 5.85
C ARG A 410 14.10 2.24 7.09
N HIS A 411 14.41 3.38 7.69
CA HIS A 411 13.72 3.89 8.89
C HIS A 411 13.27 5.35 8.77
N SER A 412 13.32 5.94 7.57
CA SER A 412 12.98 7.34 7.35
C SER A 412 12.57 7.60 5.91
N SER A 413 11.85 8.71 5.69
CA SER A 413 11.59 9.23 4.34
C SER A 413 11.76 10.74 4.34
N LEU A 414 12.23 11.27 3.21
CA LEU A 414 12.41 12.69 2.95
C LEU A 414 11.75 13.01 1.61
N GLN A 415 10.82 13.96 1.57
CA GLN A 415 10.27 14.50 0.33
C GLN A 415 10.72 15.95 0.13
N ILE A 416 11.10 16.26 -1.10
CA ILE A 416 11.25 17.63 -1.60
C ILE A 416 10.18 17.81 -2.68
N ALA A 417 9.41 18.89 -2.59
CA ALA A 417 8.43 19.26 -3.61
C ALA A 417 8.57 20.73 -4.00
N SER A 418 8.17 21.06 -5.23
CA SER A 418 8.19 22.40 -5.78
C SER A 418 6.92 22.67 -6.57
N ILE A 419 6.57 23.95 -6.69
CA ILE A 419 5.45 24.40 -7.49
C ILE A 419 5.77 25.72 -8.20
N LEU A 420 5.35 25.82 -9.46
CA LEU A 420 5.36 27.03 -10.28
C LEU A 420 3.93 27.37 -10.67
N ARG A 421 3.58 28.66 -10.60
CA ARG A 421 2.22 29.18 -10.72
C ARG A 421 2.20 30.47 -11.52
N PHE A 422 1.07 30.80 -12.15
CA PHE A 422 0.86 32.09 -12.81
C PHE A 422 -0.46 32.70 -12.35
N ILE A 423 -0.36 33.60 -11.37
CA ILE A 423 -1.51 34.13 -10.64
C ILE A 423 -2.04 35.34 -11.41
N SER A 424 -3.27 35.21 -11.91
CA SER A 424 -4.01 36.24 -12.64
C SER A 424 -5.04 36.88 -11.70
N SER A 425 -5.01 38.21 -11.56
CA SER A 425 -5.97 38.96 -10.76
C SER A 425 -6.18 40.36 -11.34
N TYR A 426 -7.33 40.95 -11.02
CA TYR A 426 -7.60 42.37 -11.27
C TYR A 426 -6.65 43.25 -10.44
N ASN A 427 -6.08 44.27 -11.06
CA ASN A 427 -5.43 45.39 -10.37
C ASN A 427 -6.48 46.44 -9.94
N MET A 428 -6.01 47.58 -9.42
CA MET A 428 -6.87 48.70 -9.00
C MET A 428 -7.59 49.42 -10.16
N ASN A 429 -7.18 49.19 -11.42
CA ASN A 429 -7.77 49.77 -12.63
C ASN A 429 -8.73 48.80 -13.34
N GLU A 430 -9.03 47.64 -12.72
CA GLU A 430 -9.80 46.54 -13.32
C GLU A 430 -9.13 45.86 -14.53
N ASP A 431 -7.82 46.05 -14.74
CA ASP A 431 -7.03 45.27 -15.69
C ASP A 431 -6.67 43.89 -15.11
N ILE A 432 -6.74 42.84 -15.94
CA ILE A 432 -6.25 41.50 -15.56
C ILE A 432 -4.72 41.46 -15.69
N VAL A 433 -4.03 41.45 -14.56
CA VAL A 433 -2.56 41.33 -14.48
C VAL A 433 -2.19 39.90 -14.08
N THR A 434 -1.18 39.32 -14.73
CA THR A 434 -0.60 38.02 -14.35
C THR A 434 0.80 38.21 -13.77
N LYS A 435 1.08 37.63 -12.59
CA LYS A 435 2.42 37.58 -11.98
C LYS A 435 2.80 36.11 -11.67
N PRO A 436 4.08 35.72 -11.78
CA PRO A 436 4.52 34.38 -11.42
C PRO A 436 4.52 34.19 -9.89
N GLY A 437 4.11 33.00 -9.45
CA GLY A 437 4.25 32.51 -8.08
C GLY A 437 5.07 31.22 -8.07
N PHE A 438 5.78 30.95 -6.98
CA PHE A 438 6.60 29.75 -6.84
C PHE A 438 6.74 29.36 -5.37
N GLY A 439 6.93 28.07 -5.10
CA GLY A 439 7.19 27.58 -3.76
C GLY A 439 7.92 26.26 -3.71
N MET A 440 8.48 25.98 -2.54
CA MET A 440 9.18 24.74 -2.21
C MET A 440 8.68 24.20 -0.88
N MET A 441 8.74 22.88 -0.73
CA MET A 441 8.46 22.15 0.50
C MET A 441 9.54 21.10 0.71
N VAL A 442 9.98 20.94 1.96
CA VAL A 442 10.77 19.81 2.42
C VAL A 442 10.06 19.20 3.62
N SER A 443 9.87 17.89 3.62
CA SER A 443 9.20 17.20 4.72
C SER A 443 9.82 15.82 4.95
N GLY A 444 9.70 15.32 6.18
CA GLY A 444 10.25 14.02 6.50
C GLY A 444 9.53 13.29 7.63
N LYS A 445 9.72 11.98 7.62
CA LYS A 445 9.32 11.04 8.67
C LYS A 445 10.54 10.28 9.14
N VAL A 446 10.69 10.11 10.44
CA VAL A 446 11.73 9.28 11.06
C VAL A 446 11.09 8.32 12.06
N ASN A 447 11.36 7.03 11.90
CA ASN A 447 10.93 5.99 12.83
C ASN A 447 12.04 5.77 13.87
N LEU A 448 11.73 6.05 15.13
CA LEU A 448 12.65 5.90 16.27
C LEU A 448 12.17 4.76 17.17
N ASN A 449 12.95 3.68 17.23
CA ASN A 449 12.64 2.52 18.09
C ASN A 449 13.28 2.67 19.48
N LEU A 450 13.00 3.79 20.16
CA LEU A 450 13.49 4.06 21.51
C LEU A 450 12.80 3.13 22.51
N TYR A 451 13.59 2.46 23.35
CA TYR A 451 13.12 1.59 24.45
C TYR A 451 12.10 0.50 24.01
N ASN A 452 12.31 -0.13 22.86
CA ASN A 452 11.40 -1.13 22.26
C ASN A 452 9.96 -0.62 22.01
N LYS A 453 9.77 0.70 21.94
CA LYS A 453 8.49 1.33 21.57
C LYS A 453 8.59 1.98 20.20
N ASN A 454 7.47 1.99 19.47
CA ASN A 454 7.38 2.76 18.24
C ASN A 454 7.24 4.24 18.59
N ASN A 455 8.19 5.04 18.12
CA ASN A 455 8.11 6.49 18.14
C ASN A 455 8.28 7.00 16.70
N HIS A 456 7.59 8.07 16.36
CA HIS A 456 7.70 8.67 15.03
C HIS A 456 7.87 10.18 15.15
N ILE A 457 8.85 10.72 14.44
CA ILE A 457 9.01 12.16 14.25
C ILE A 457 8.51 12.48 12.85
N TYR A 458 7.67 13.50 12.74
CA TYR A 458 7.25 14.07 11.47
C TYR A 458 7.58 15.55 11.46
N TRP A 459 7.99 16.06 10.31
CA TRP A 459 8.30 17.47 10.15
C TRP A 459 8.04 17.91 8.72
N GLN A 460 7.74 19.20 8.57
CA GLN A 460 7.53 19.85 7.27
C GLN A 460 7.96 21.31 7.39
N ALA A 461 8.59 21.81 6.34
CA ALA A 461 8.83 23.23 6.12
C ALA A 461 8.47 23.55 4.67
N LEU A 462 7.82 24.68 4.44
CA LEU A 462 7.48 25.19 3.12
C LEU A 462 7.65 26.71 3.07
N GLY A 463 7.88 27.22 1.87
CA GLY A 463 7.97 28.66 1.63
C GLY A 463 7.91 29.01 0.15
N GLY A 464 7.38 30.21 -0.15
CA GLY A 464 7.20 30.65 -1.52
C GLY A 464 6.36 31.91 -1.68
N LYS A 465 6.43 32.52 -2.87
CA LYS A 465 5.61 33.68 -3.25
C LYS A 465 4.32 33.21 -3.91
N GLY A 466 3.17 33.67 -3.39
CA GLY A 466 1.86 33.34 -3.94
C GLY A 466 1.50 31.86 -3.81
N ILE A 467 1.82 31.23 -2.68
CA ILE A 467 1.49 29.82 -2.38
C ILE A 467 0.55 29.66 -1.19
N THR A 468 -0.10 30.74 -0.75
CA THR A 468 -0.97 30.77 0.43
C THR A 468 -2.09 29.73 0.36
N ARG A 469 -2.62 29.45 -0.84
CA ARG A 469 -3.61 28.36 -1.06
C ARG A 469 -3.12 26.95 -0.73
N TYR A 470 -1.81 26.74 -0.60
CA TYR A 470 -1.16 25.47 -0.22
C TYR A 470 -0.80 25.41 1.26
N VAL A 471 -1.02 26.49 2.02
CA VAL A 471 -0.78 26.55 3.47
C VAL A 471 -2.13 26.47 4.17
N SER A 472 -2.40 25.43 4.98
CA SER A 472 -3.72 25.24 5.63
C SER A 472 -4.28 26.54 6.25
N ALA A 473 -3.49 27.26 7.04
CA ALA A 473 -3.88 28.49 7.71
C ALA A 473 -4.28 29.65 6.79
N PHE A 474 -3.86 29.65 5.52
CA PHE A 474 -4.18 30.70 4.55
C PHE A 474 -5.15 30.22 3.46
N SER A 475 -5.36 28.90 3.36
CA SER A 475 -5.93 28.23 2.19
C SER A 475 -7.36 28.66 1.79
N ASN A 476 -8.11 29.25 2.71
CA ASN A 476 -9.49 29.70 2.50
C ASN A 476 -9.63 31.23 2.31
N TYR A 477 -8.55 32.01 2.43
CA TYR A 477 -8.62 33.49 2.50
C TYR A 477 -8.14 34.22 1.23
N GLN A 478 -7.80 33.47 0.16
CA GLN A 478 -7.48 34.02 -1.17
C GLN A 478 -6.28 35.00 -1.19
N LEU A 479 -5.28 34.77 -0.32
CA LEU A 479 -4.15 35.68 -0.10
C LEU A 479 -2.98 35.50 -1.10
N ASP A 480 -3.19 34.83 -2.24
CA ASP A 480 -2.13 34.55 -3.21
C ASP A 480 -1.67 35.82 -3.98
N ALA A 481 -2.53 36.83 -4.07
CA ALA A 481 -2.24 38.15 -4.64
C ALA A 481 -3.11 39.22 -3.98
N VAL A 482 -2.55 40.41 -3.78
CA VAL A 482 -3.24 41.58 -3.24
C VAL A 482 -3.09 42.76 -4.22
N PRO A 483 -4.17 43.45 -4.63
CA PRO A 483 -4.06 44.67 -5.44
C PRO A 483 -3.26 45.75 -4.70
N ASN A 484 -2.24 46.31 -5.34
CA ASN A 484 -1.47 47.44 -4.82
C ASN A 484 -2.12 48.76 -5.30
N PRO A 485 -2.35 49.77 -4.44
CA PRO A 485 -2.77 51.11 -4.83
C PRO A 485 -1.99 51.72 -6.00
N ASN A 486 -0.72 51.34 -6.18
CA ASN A 486 0.14 51.80 -7.27
C ASN A 486 -0.10 51.09 -8.63
N GLY A 487 -1.13 50.25 -8.75
CA GLY A 487 -1.57 49.61 -10.01
C GLY A 487 -0.96 48.24 -10.33
N GLU A 488 0.01 47.77 -9.55
CA GLU A 488 0.55 46.40 -9.66
C GLU A 488 -0.18 45.38 -8.75
N LEU A 489 0.09 44.09 -8.93
CA LEU A 489 -0.25 43.06 -7.94
C LEU A 489 0.92 42.82 -7.00
N TYR A 490 0.66 42.89 -5.70
CA TYR A 490 1.58 42.41 -4.67
C TYR A 490 1.37 40.90 -4.47
N ILE A 491 2.44 40.12 -4.62
CA ILE A 491 2.45 38.66 -4.43
C ILE A 491 3.21 38.36 -3.13
N PRO A 492 2.51 38.07 -2.01
CA PRO A 492 3.16 37.91 -0.72
C PRO A 492 4.07 36.68 -0.70
N LEU A 493 5.21 36.83 -0.03
CA LEU A 493 6.00 35.70 0.44
C LEU A 493 5.25 35.06 1.62
N SER A 494 5.12 33.74 1.64
CA SER A 494 4.55 33.00 2.75
C SER A 494 5.49 31.87 3.13
N MET A 495 5.59 31.56 4.41
CA MET A 495 6.40 30.45 4.90
C MET A 495 5.77 29.78 6.10
N GLY A 496 6.21 28.57 6.39
CA GLY A 496 5.67 27.84 7.50
C GLY A 496 6.27 26.46 7.68
N GLY A 497 6.03 25.88 8.85
CA GLY A 497 6.39 24.50 9.13
C GLY A 497 5.74 23.94 10.38
N TYR A 498 5.97 22.66 10.63
CA TYR A 498 5.59 21.99 11.86
C TYR A 498 6.59 20.89 12.22
N ILE A 499 6.58 20.52 13.50
CA ILE A 499 7.19 19.30 14.02
C ILE A 499 6.16 18.54 14.86
N ALA A 500 6.15 17.22 14.75
CA ALA A 500 5.31 16.34 15.52
C ALA A 500 6.09 15.14 16.08
N LEU A 501 5.80 14.79 17.33
CA LEU A 501 6.40 13.67 18.05
C LEU A 501 5.28 12.72 18.49
N GLU A 502 5.25 11.51 17.93
CA GLU A 502 4.31 10.44 18.29
C GLU A 502 5.00 9.39 19.18
N HIS A 503 4.36 9.02 20.30
CA HIS A 503 4.80 7.96 21.21
C HIS A 503 3.70 6.93 21.41
N TYR A 504 3.99 5.66 21.09
CA TYR A 504 3.11 4.54 21.36
C TYR A 504 3.43 3.93 22.73
N PHE A 505 2.55 4.14 23.71
CA PHE A 505 2.67 3.51 25.02
C PHE A 505 2.33 2.02 24.94
N THR A 506 1.33 1.66 24.14
CA THR A 506 0.90 0.29 23.84
C THR A 506 0.44 0.19 22.38
N LYS A 507 0.13 -1.02 21.90
CA LYS A 507 -0.53 -1.22 20.59
C LYS A 507 -1.91 -0.55 20.48
N LYS A 508 -2.56 -0.20 21.60
CA LYS A 508 -3.91 0.38 21.66
C LYS A 508 -3.96 1.83 22.13
N PHE A 509 -2.84 2.42 22.56
CA PHE A 509 -2.81 3.79 23.07
C PHE A 509 -1.51 4.52 22.68
N MET A 510 -1.69 5.67 22.04
CA MET A 510 -0.60 6.59 21.69
C MET A 510 -0.95 8.01 22.14
N MET A 511 0.07 8.83 22.32
CA MET A 511 -0.09 10.29 22.37
C MET A 511 0.85 10.94 21.37
N ASN A 512 0.53 12.16 20.98
CA ASN A 512 1.47 12.99 20.23
C ASN A 512 1.39 14.46 20.63
N ILE A 513 2.49 15.16 20.34
CA ILE A 513 2.59 16.62 20.44
C ILE A 513 2.88 17.12 19.03
N VAL A 514 2.15 18.16 18.61
CA VAL A 514 2.36 18.84 17.32
C VAL A 514 2.53 20.34 17.61
N SER A 515 3.58 20.94 17.07
CA SER A 515 3.83 22.38 17.11
C SER A 515 4.03 22.89 15.69
N GLY A 516 3.40 24.01 15.35
CA GLY A 516 3.43 24.60 14.01
C GLY A 516 3.46 26.12 14.05
N PHE A 517 4.03 26.72 13.00
CA PHE A 517 4.18 28.16 12.82
C PHE A 517 3.91 28.51 11.36
N SER A 518 3.11 29.55 11.11
CA SER A 518 2.92 30.14 9.77
C SER A 518 3.13 31.65 9.78
N TRP A 519 3.70 32.18 8.70
CA TRP A 519 3.90 33.62 8.48
C TRP A 519 3.60 34.00 7.02
N ILE A 520 3.09 35.22 6.83
CA ILE A 520 2.83 35.84 5.55
C ILE A 520 3.36 37.27 5.56
N ASP A 521 4.08 37.62 4.49
CA ASP A 521 4.56 38.97 4.20
C ASP A 521 3.38 39.90 3.91
N ASN A 522 3.49 41.15 4.35
CA ASN A 522 2.45 42.15 4.17
C ASN A 522 3.05 43.44 3.60
N ALA A 523 2.48 43.94 2.51
CA ALA A 523 2.88 45.20 1.92
C ALA A 523 2.53 46.39 2.81
N ASP A 524 3.28 47.50 2.67
CA ASP A 524 3.13 48.71 3.47
C ASP A 524 1.70 49.27 3.48
N PHE A 525 1.01 49.21 2.33
CA PHE A 525 -0.37 49.70 2.16
C PHE A 525 -1.45 48.86 2.86
N GLN A 526 -1.13 47.63 3.30
CA GLN A 526 -2.11 46.79 4.00
C GLN A 526 -2.37 47.28 5.43
N PRO A 527 -3.61 47.25 5.94
CA PRO A 527 -3.94 47.72 7.30
C PRO A 527 -3.13 47.05 8.41
N GLY A 528 -2.93 47.74 9.53
CA GLY A 528 -2.21 47.22 10.71
C GLY A 528 -2.80 45.91 11.26
N GLU A 529 -4.13 45.79 11.22
CA GLU A 529 -4.88 44.61 11.69
C GLU A 529 -4.77 43.37 10.77
N THR A 530 -4.02 43.47 9.66
CA THR A 530 -3.81 42.34 8.75
C THR A 530 -3.02 41.24 9.46
N PHE A 531 -3.42 39.99 9.28
CA PHE A 531 -2.71 38.83 9.80
C PHE A 531 -1.24 38.82 9.30
N GLU A 532 -0.28 38.61 10.21
CA GLU A 532 1.14 38.45 9.87
C GLU A 532 1.63 37.03 10.19
N LYS A 533 1.39 36.52 11.41
CA LYS A 533 1.86 35.20 11.84
C LYS A 533 0.98 34.53 12.87
N SER A 534 1.13 33.21 12.98
CA SER A 534 0.53 32.43 14.05
C SER A 534 1.40 31.27 14.52
N TYR A 535 1.13 30.86 15.75
CA TYR A 535 1.60 29.60 16.33
C TYR A 535 0.41 28.71 16.65
N TYR A 536 0.60 27.40 16.47
CA TYR A 536 -0.35 26.34 16.79
C TYR A 536 0.37 25.28 17.62
N ASN A 537 -0.23 24.83 18.71
CA ASN A 537 0.28 23.71 19.49
C ASN A 537 -0.88 22.81 19.91
N SER A 538 -0.76 21.50 19.69
CA SER A 538 -1.74 20.51 20.13
C SER A 538 -1.08 19.34 20.84
N LEU A 539 -1.66 18.94 21.98
CA LEU A 539 -1.42 17.67 22.64
C LEU A 539 -2.61 16.75 22.34
N ASN A 540 -2.38 15.62 21.68
CA ASN A 540 -3.42 14.65 21.32
C ASN A 540 -3.16 13.30 22.02
N GLY A 541 -4.24 12.62 22.42
CA GLY A 541 -4.24 11.22 22.85
C GLY A 541 -5.22 10.41 22.01
N PHE A 542 -4.82 9.22 21.58
CA PHE A 542 -5.64 8.32 20.77
C PHE A 542 -5.71 6.93 21.39
N TRP A 543 -6.93 6.42 21.50
CA TRP A 543 -7.24 5.08 21.97
C TRP A 543 -7.91 4.27 20.86
N PHE A 544 -7.49 3.02 20.72
CA PHE A 544 -8.00 2.04 19.75
C PHE A 544 -8.62 0.88 20.54
N PRO A 545 -9.92 0.94 20.91
CA PRO A 545 -10.51 -0.01 21.86
C PRO A 545 -10.56 -1.43 21.27
N PHE A 546 -11.06 -1.53 20.04
CA PHE A 546 -11.16 -2.73 19.21
C PHE A 546 -11.07 -2.30 17.74
N ASP A 547 -10.99 -3.29 16.84
CA ASP A 547 -10.79 -3.05 15.41
C ASP A 547 -11.89 -2.14 14.85
N ARG A 548 -11.51 -1.25 13.93
CA ARG A 548 -12.37 -0.22 13.31
C ARG A 548 -12.87 0.90 14.23
N MET A 549 -12.63 0.88 15.54
CA MET A 549 -13.00 2.00 16.43
C MET A 549 -11.77 2.85 16.82
N ARG A 550 -11.92 4.18 16.77
CA ARG A 550 -10.89 5.13 17.23
C ARG A 550 -11.52 6.26 18.03
N VAL A 551 -11.00 6.47 19.24
CA VAL A 551 -11.33 7.63 20.08
C VAL A 551 -10.11 8.54 20.12
N GLY A 552 -10.31 9.84 19.92
CA GLY A 552 -9.27 10.86 20.03
C GLY A 552 -9.71 11.98 20.95
N GLY A 553 -8.81 12.49 21.78
CA GLY A 553 -9.00 13.71 22.58
C GLY A 553 -7.77 14.60 22.48
N SER A 554 -7.95 15.92 22.44
CA SER A 554 -6.83 16.86 22.36
C SER A 554 -7.11 18.19 23.05
N TYR A 555 -6.06 18.78 23.58
CA TYR A 555 -6.02 20.20 23.94
C TYR A 555 -5.19 20.96 22.90
N VAL A 556 -5.75 22.03 22.37
CA VAL A 556 -5.14 22.87 21.34
C VAL A 556 -5.08 24.31 21.84
N GLN A 557 -3.94 24.95 21.61
CA GLN A 557 -3.77 26.39 21.80
C GLN A 557 -3.17 27.02 20.55
N GLY A 558 -3.51 28.28 20.31
CA GLY A 558 -2.88 29.07 19.26
C GLY A 558 -2.88 30.56 19.53
N GLN A 559 -2.05 31.25 18.76
CA GLN A 559 -1.86 32.69 18.84
C GLN A 559 -1.85 33.26 17.43
N ARG A 560 -2.46 34.43 17.25
CA ARG A 560 -2.37 35.26 16.04
C ARG A 560 -1.63 36.55 16.38
N PHE A 561 -0.82 37.03 15.45
CA PHE A 561 -0.23 38.37 15.48
C PHE A 561 -0.62 39.11 14.20
N ASN A 562 -0.97 40.37 14.37
CA ASN A 562 -1.25 41.30 13.27
C ASN A 562 0.02 42.11 12.91
N LYS A 563 0.02 42.74 11.74
CA LYS A 563 1.13 43.55 11.20
C LYS A 563 1.54 44.70 12.14
N ASP A 564 0.60 45.25 12.90
CA ASP A 564 0.84 46.28 13.93
C ASP A 564 1.41 45.74 15.26
N GLY A 565 1.61 44.43 15.37
CA GLY A 565 2.11 43.76 16.57
C GLY A 565 1.05 43.40 17.61
N GLN A 566 -0.23 43.76 17.41
CA GLN A 566 -1.31 43.27 18.26
C GLN A 566 -1.44 41.74 18.18
N LYS A 567 -1.90 41.11 19.27
CA LYS A 567 -1.97 39.65 19.37
C LYS A 567 -3.29 39.13 19.95
N GLY A 568 -3.76 38.03 19.39
CA GLY A 568 -4.89 37.24 19.86
C GLY A 568 -4.45 35.86 20.34
N HIS A 569 -5.26 35.22 21.19
CA HIS A 569 -5.02 33.84 21.63
C HIS A 569 -6.35 33.08 21.77
N ALA A 570 -6.31 31.77 21.51
CA ALA A 570 -7.45 30.88 21.67
C ALA A 570 -7.00 29.51 22.21
N GLN A 571 -7.90 28.87 22.94
CA GLN A 571 -7.71 27.55 23.54
C GLN A 571 -8.97 26.71 23.34
N ARG A 572 -8.80 25.45 22.94
CA ARG A 572 -9.87 24.50 22.65
C ARG A 572 -9.55 23.13 23.22
N PHE A 573 -10.50 22.54 23.94
CA PHE A 573 -10.57 21.09 24.10
C PHE A 573 -11.43 20.52 22.97
N GLN A 574 -11.09 19.36 22.44
CA GLN A 574 -11.88 18.70 21.42
C GLN A 574 -11.64 17.19 21.43
N PHE A 575 -12.60 16.45 20.92
CA PHE A 575 -12.56 15.00 20.83
C PHE A 575 -13.26 14.50 19.56
N TYR A 576 -13.00 13.25 19.21
CA TYR A 576 -13.86 12.51 18.29
C TYR A 576 -14.04 11.06 18.70
N VAL A 577 -15.14 10.48 18.23
CA VAL A 577 -15.34 9.02 18.15
C VAL A 577 -15.58 8.67 16.69
N ARG A 578 -14.78 7.74 16.16
CA ARG A 578 -14.82 7.31 14.75
C ARG A 578 -14.99 5.80 14.66
N TYR A 579 -15.86 5.37 13.73
CA TYR A 579 -16.07 3.97 13.35
C TYR A 579 -15.81 3.81 11.85
N ASP A 580 -14.84 2.97 11.50
CA ASP A 580 -14.38 2.70 10.14
C ASP A 580 -15.15 1.55 9.47
N ILE A 581 -15.54 1.77 8.21
CA ILE A 581 -16.22 0.81 7.33
C ILE A 581 -15.28 0.44 6.18
#